data_AF-A0A452XC20-F1
#
_entry.id   AF-A0A452XC20-F1
#
_cell.length_a   1.000
_cell.length_b   1.000
_cell.length_c   1.000
_cell.angle_alpha   90.00
_cell.angle_beta   90.00
_cell.angle_gamma   90.00
#
_symmetry.space_group_name_H-M   'P 1'
#
loop_
_entity.id
_entity.type
_entity.pdbx_description
1 polymer ?
#
loop_
_entity_poly.entity_id
_entity_poly.type
_entity_poly.pdbx_seq_one_letter_code
_entity_poly.pdbx_strand_id
1 'polypeptide(L)'
;ADREEAAARVERLLQYQFNNRSLLEEALTHQSFAAASYQRLEFVGDAALGLAFSNFLYLTNPTVGPGALSTLRAANISTEKLARVAVRHDLYPLLRRNCPRLDLLVGQFIQSVKQELEDDLGTTP
;
A
#
# COMPACT_ATOMS: atom_id res chain seq x y z
N ALA A 1 9.01 -15.31 -2.88
CA ALA A 1 8.09 -15.89 -3.88
C ALA A 1 8.79 -15.86 -5.23
N ASP A 2 8.48 -16.84 -6.09
CA ASP A 2 8.87 -16.74 -7.49
C ASP A 2 8.19 -15.53 -8.15
N ARG A 3 8.80 -14.96 -9.20
CA ARG A 3 8.32 -13.73 -9.87
C ARG A 3 6.88 -13.89 -10.37
N GLU A 4 6.58 -15.04 -10.97
CA GLU A 4 5.23 -15.32 -11.50
C GLU A 4 4.21 -15.53 -10.38
N GLU A 5 4.62 -16.18 -9.30
CA GLU A 5 3.76 -16.40 -8.13
C GLU A 5 3.39 -15.07 -7.46
N ALA A 6 4.36 -14.17 -7.31
CA ALA A 6 4.11 -12.84 -6.74
C ALA A 6 3.14 -12.03 -7.60
N ALA A 7 3.34 -12.03 -8.92
CA ALA A 7 2.43 -11.38 -9.86
C ALA A 7 1.01 -11.96 -9.77
N ALA A 8 0.87 -13.28 -9.83
CA ALA A 8 -0.43 -13.96 -9.75
C ALA A 8 -1.14 -13.74 -8.42
N ARG A 9 -0.41 -13.57 -7.30
CA ARG A 9 -1.00 -13.19 -6.01
C ARG A 9 -1.56 -11.78 -6.04
N VAL A 10 -0.84 -10.81 -6.61
CA VAL A 10 -1.33 -9.42 -6.73
C VAL A 10 -2.51 -9.33 -7.68
N GLU A 11 -2.47 -9.98 -8.84
CA GLU A 11 -3.59 -9.97 -9.80
C GLU A 11 -4.87 -10.53 -9.17
N ARG A 12 -4.75 -11.61 -8.38
CA ARG A 12 -5.88 -12.15 -7.60
C ARG A 12 -6.36 -11.19 -6.52
N LEU A 13 -5.46 -10.55 -5.78
CA LEU A 13 -5.83 -9.59 -4.75
C LEU A 13 -6.61 -8.41 -5.35
N LEU A 14 -6.15 -7.89 -6.48
CA LEU A 14 -6.75 -6.74 -7.16
C LEU A 14 -7.97 -7.10 -8.01
N GLN A 15 -8.23 -8.39 -8.24
CA GLN A 15 -9.22 -8.88 -9.21
C GLN A 15 -8.99 -8.23 -10.60
N TYR A 16 -7.72 -8.06 -10.97
CA TYR A 16 -7.30 -7.36 -12.17
C TYR A 16 -6.11 -8.07 -12.82
N GLN A 17 -6.22 -8.37 -14.12
CA GLN A 17 -5.11 -8.90 -14.91
C GLN A 17 -4.41 -7.75 -15.62
N PHE A 18 -3.08 -7.67 -15.46
CA PHE A 18 -2.31 -6.60 -16.09
C PHE A 18 -2.15 -6.87 -17.58
N ASN A 19 -2.56 -5.91 -18.40
CA ASN A 19 -2.30 -5.94 -19.85
C ASN A 19 -0.79 -6.03 -20.15
N ASN A 20 0.02 -5.36 -19.32
CA ASN A 20 1.48 -5.47 -19.36
C ASN A 20 2.00 -5.85 -17.97
N ARG A 21 2.37 -7.13 -17.81
CA ARG A 21 2.92 -7.66 -16.56
C ARG A 21 4.25 -7.03 -16.14
N SER A 22 5.00 -6.43 -17.07
CA SER A 22 6.26 -5.75 -16.74
C SER A 22 6.06 -4.60 -15.75
N LEU A 23 4.90 -3.93 -15.81
CA LEU A 23 4.54 -2.84 -14.89
C LEU A 23 4.33 -3.36 -13.47
N LEU A 24 3.63 -4.49 -13.32
CA LEU A 24 3.44 -5.13 -12.01
C LEU A 24 4.76 -5.59 -11.42
N GLU A 25 5.63 -6.15 -12.25
CA GLU A 25 6.95 -6.60 -11.82
C GLU A 25 7.85 -5.44 -11.40
N GLU A 26 7.83 -4.32 -12.12
CA GLU A 26 8.51 -3.08 -11.73
C GLU A 26 7.96 -2.55 -10.41
N ALA A 27 6.63 -2.52 -10.24
CA ALA A 27 5.96 -2.11 -9.00
C ALA A 27 6.33 -3.00 -7.79
N LEU A 28 6.63 -4.29 -8.03
CA LEU A 28 7.07 -5.24 -7.01
C LEU A 28 8.60 -5.30 -6.86
N THR A 29 9.34 -4.27 -7.28
CA THR A 29 10.80 -4.24 -7.20
C THR A 29 11.30 -3.01 -6.46
N HIS A 30 12.01 -3.24 -5.35
CA HIS A 30 12.71 -2.21 -4.61
C HIS A 30 14.03 -1.83 -5.30
N GLN A 31 14.43 -0.56 -5.18
CA GLN A 31 15.67 -0.01 -5.76
C GLN A 31 16.96 -0.76 -5.36
N SER A 32 16.95 -1.44 -4.20
CA SER A 32 18.11 -2.24 -3.77
C SER A 32 18.27 -3.57 -4.51
N PHE A 33 17.27 -3.99 -5.28
CA PHE A 33 17.31 -5.21 -6.09
C PHE A 33 17.65 -4.92 -7.55
N ALA A 34 17.05 -3.88 -8.14
CA ALA A 34 17.29 -3.49 -9.52
C ALA A 34 17.08 -1.98 -9.73
N ALA A 35 17.72 -1.42 -10.76
CA ALA A 35 17.55 -0.02 -11.13
C ALA A 35 16.13 0.28 -11.65
N ALA A 36 15.54 -0.63 -12.42
CA ALA A 36 14.12 -0.61 -12.75
C ALA A 36 13.32 -1.04 -11.52
N SER A 37 12.85 -0.05 -10.77
CA SER A 37 12.16 -0.21 -9.50
C SER A 37 10.87 0.60 -9.48
N TYR A 38 10.06 0.40 -8.45
CA TYR A 38 8.75 1.04 -8.35
C TYR A 38 8.79 2.57 -8.29
N GLN A 39 9.94 3.23 -8.09
CA GLN A 39 10.04 4.66 -7.79
C GLN A 39 9.33 5.57 -8.81
N ARG A 40 9.44 5.27 -10.11
CA ARG A 40 8.74 6.05 -11.14
C ARG A 40 7.24 5.80 -11.15
N LEU A 41 6.83 4.57 -10.87
CA LEU A 41 5.42 4.19 -10.75
C LEU A 41 4.80 4.80 -9.48
N GLU A 42 5.57 4.86 -8.38
CA GLU A 42 5.18 5.51 -7.13
C GLU A 42 4.86 6.99 -7.33
N PHE A 43 5.69 7.72 -8.10
CA PHE A 43 5.43 9.12 -8.42
C PHE A 43 4.05 9.35 -9.06
N VAL A 44 3.66 8.48 -10.00
CA VAL A 44 2.33 8.56 -10.63
C VAL A 44 1.24 8.01 -9.71
N GLY A 45 1.55 6.95 -8.96
CA GLY A 45 0.65 6.28 -8.03
C GLY A 45 0.19 7.18 -6.88
N ASP A 46 1.08 8.02 -6.34
CA ASP A 46 0.76 8.97 -5.28
C ASP A 46 -0.29 9.99 -5.75
N ALA A 47 -0.09 10.59 -6.92
CA ALA A 47 -1.05 11.51 -7.52
C ALA A 47 -2.39 10.83 -7.84
N ALA A 48 -2.35 9.60 -8.39
CA ALA A 48 -3.54 8.83 -8.72
C ALA A 48 -4.36 8.48 -7.47
N LEU A 49 -3.71 8.03 -6.40
CA LEU A 49 -4.35 7.71 -5.13
C LEU A 49 -4.92 8.97 -4.47
N GLY A 50 -4.17 10.07 -4.51
CA GLY A 50 -4.60 11.38 -4.03
C GLY A 50 -5.89 11.85 -4.70
N LEU A 51 -5.98 11.69 -6.03
CA LEU A 51 -7.18 12.04 -6.79
C LEU A 51 -8.36 11.11 -6.45
N ALA A 52 -8.15 9.80 -6.46
CA ALA A 52 -9.19 8.82 -6.15
C ALA A 52 -9.80 9.06 -4.77
N PHE A 53 -8.96 9.32 -3.76
CA PHE A 53 -9.41 9.58 -2.40
C PHE A 53 -10.08 10.95 -2.26
N SER A 54 -9.57 11.98 -2.95
CA SER A 54 -10.22 13.31 -2.99
C SER A 54 -11.62 13.23 -3.61
N ASN A 55 -11.77 12.46 -4.69
CA ASN A 55 -13.06 12.24 -5.33
C ASN A 55 -14.02 11.47 -4.41
N PHE A 56 -13.53 10.42 -3.74
CA PHE A 56 -14.31 9.69 -2.75
C PHE A 56 -14.84 10.61 -1.64
N LEU A 57 -13.96 11.36 -0.97
CA LEU A 57 -14.37 12.28 0.09
C LEU A 57 -15.37 13.34 -0.38
N TYR A 58 -15.16 13.91 -1.58
CA TYR A 58 -16.07 14.90 -2.14
C TYR A 58 -17.48 14.34 -2.34
N LEU A 59 -17.58 13.11 -2.85
CA LEU A 59 -18.87 12.46 -3.13
C LEU A 59 -19.55 11.93 -1.85
N THR A 60 -18.79 11.44 -0.86
CA THR A 60 -19.34 10.90 0.38
C THR A 60 -19.69 11.96 1.43
N ASN A 61 -19.14 13.17 1.30
CA ASN A 61 -19.30 14.26 2.28
C ASN A 61 -19.83 15.55 1.61
N PRO A 62 -21.02 15.53 0.99
CA PRO A 62 -21.52 16.63 0.16
C PRO A 62 -21.76 17.95 0.93
N THR A 63 -21.89 17.89 2.25
CA THR A 63 -22.13 19.06 3.12
C THR A 63 -20.86 19.60 3.76
N VAL A 64 -19.70 18.92 3.57
CA VAL A 64 -18.44 19.31 4.21
C VAL A 64 -17.71 20.34 3.36
N GLY A 65 -17.32 21.45 4.00
CA GLY A 65 -16.58 22.53 3.33
C GLY A 65 -15.16 22.13 2.91
N PRO A 66 -14.54 22.89 1.98
CA PRO A 66 -13.25 22.56 1.39
C PRO A 66 -12.08 22.45 2.39
N GLY A 67 -12.10 23.26 3.45
CA GLY A 67 -11.09 23.20 4.51
C GLY A 67 -11.13 21.88 5.27
N ALA A 68 -12.33 21.46 5.70
CA ALA A 68 -12.53 20.20 6.39
C ALA A 68 -12.28 18.98 5.48
N LEU A 69 -12.65 19.05 4.20
CA LEU A 69 -12.27 18.03 3.22
C LEU A 69 -10.74 17.89 3.09
N SER A 70 -10.01 19.01 3.08
CA SER A 70 -8.55 18.99 3.05
C SER A 70 -7.94 18.36 4.31
N THR A 71 -8.49 18.66 5.49
CA THR A 71 -8.09 18.03 6.75
C THR A 71 -8.38 16.53 6.75
N LEU A 72 -9.57 16.12 6.31
CA LEU A 72 -9.94 14.71 6.19
C LEU A 72 -9.01 13.97 5.23
N ARG A 73 -8.67 14.59 4.09
CA ARG A 73 -7.72 14.02 3.13
C ARG A 73 -6.34 13.82 3.76
N ALA A 74 -5.79 14.87 4.36
CA ALA A 74 -4.46 14.81 4.99
C ALA A 74 -4.41 13.78 6.14
N ALA A 75 -5.50 13.65 6.90
CA ALA A 75 -5.59 12.67 7.98
C ALA A 75 -5.67 11.23 7.47
N ASN A 76 -6.15 10.98 6.24
CA ASN A 76 -6.40 9.64 5.72
C ASN A 76 -5.39 9.13 4.71
N ILE A 77 -4.68 10.02 4.03
CA ILE A 77 -3.60 9.65 3.11
C ILE A 77 -2.27 9.90 3.83
N SER A 78 -1.74 8.86 4.47
CA SER A 78 -0.41 8.89 5.08
C SER A 78 0.36 7.62 4.76
N THR A 79 1.69 7.74 4.69
CA THR A 79 2.60 6.61 4.46
C THR A 79 2.32 5.46 5.42
N GLU A 80 2.05 5.76 6.69
CA GLU A 80 1.74 4.75 7.71
C GLU A 80 0.43 4.01 7.39
N LYS A 81 -0.65 4.72 7.03
CA LYS A 81 -1.93 4.10 6.68
C LYS A 81 -1.79 3.18 5.47
N LEU A 82 -1.05 3.61 4.45
CA LEU A 82 -0.79 2.80 3.26
C LEU A 82 0.10 1.59 3.58
N ALA A 83 1.10 1.76 4.45
CA ALA A 83 1.93 0.65 4.92
C ALA A 83 1.10 -0.40 5.69
N ARG A 84 0.15 0.03 6.53
CA ARG A 84 -0.78 -0.87 7.23
C ARG A 84 -1.63 -1.68 6.25
N VAL A 85 -2.14 -1.06 5.20
CA VAL A 85 -2.88 -1.75 4.13
C VAL A 85 -1.97 -2.77 3.43
N ALA A 86 -0.74 -2.39 3.08
CA ALA A 86 0.22 -3.30 2.44
C ALA A 86 0.57 -4.52 3.31
N VAL A 87 0.69 -4.33 4.63
CA VAL A 87 0.90 -5.42 5.59
C VAL A 87 -0.32 -6.33 5.67
N ARG A 88 -1.53 -5.77 5.82
CA ARG A 88 -2.78 -6.54 5.94
C ARG A 88 -3.07 -7.41 4.71
N HIS A 89 -2.56 -7.02 3.55
CA HIS A 89 -2.71 -7.78 2.30
C HIS A 89 -1.46 -8.59 1.91
N ASP A 90 -0.50 -8.76 2.83
CA ASP A 90 0.72 -9.54 2.59
C ASP A 90 1.48 -9.11 1.32
N LEU A 91 1.51 -7.81 1.03
CA LEU A 91 2.24 -7.29 -0.13
C LEU A 91 3.74 -7.29 0.09
N TYR A 92 4.20 -7.05 1.32
CA TYR A 92 5.64 -6.96 1.61
C TYR A 92 6.41 -8.26 1.27
N PRO A 93 5.93 -9.48 1.59
CA PRO A 93 6.57 -10.72 1.13
C PRO A 93 6.71 -10.87 -0.40
N LEU A 94 5.91 -10.14 -1.18
CA LEU A 94 5.95 -10.16 -2.65
C LEU A 94 6.99 -9.20 -3.23
N LEU A 95 7.46 -8.23 -2.44
CA LEU A 95 8.43 -7.22 -2.86
C LEU A 95 9.83 -7.82 -3.02
N ARG A 96 10.39 -7.73 -4.23
CA ARG A 96 11.79 -8.08 -4.51
C ARG A 96 12.69 -6.99 -3.96
N ARG A 97 13.59 -7.38 -3.06
CA ARG A 97 14.49 -6.46 -2.36
C ARG A 97 15.74 -7.21 -1.92
N ASN A 98 16.83 -6.47 -1.80
CA ASN A 98 18.05 -6.92 -1.15
C ASN A 98 18.47 -5.85 -0.13
N CYS A 99 17.74 -5.76 0.99
CA CYS A 99 17.98 -4.74 2.02
C CYS A 99 17.61 -5.28 3.41
N PRO A 100 18.56 -5.90 4.13
CA PRO A 100 18.30 -6.48 5.45
C PRO A 100 17.79 -5.47 6.48
N ARG A 101 18.21 -4.21 6.36
CA ARG A 101 17.74 -3.12 7.22
C ARG A 101 16.26 -2.86 7.03
N LEU A 102 15.78 -2.87 5.78
CA LEU A 102 14.36 -2.72 5.46
C LEU A 102 13.57 -3.90 6.03
N ASP A 103 14.09 -5.13 5.90
CA ASP A 103 13.47 -6.32 6.48
C ASP A 103 13.29 -6.24 7.99
N LEU A 104 14.31 -5.76 8.70
CA LEU A 104 14.21 -5.56 10.14
C LEU A 104 13.11 -4.55 10.51
N LEU A 105 13.12 -3.39 9.85
CA LEU A 105 12.16 -2.30 10.14
C LEU A 105 10.72 -2.72 9.82
N VAL A 106 10.50 -3.33 8.66
CA VAL A 106 9.16 -3.78 8.27
C VAL A 106 8.73 -4.97 9.12
N GLY A 107 9.64 -5.85 9.55
CA GLY A 107 9.33 -6.92 10.50
C GLY A 107 8.81 -6.39 11.84
N GLN A 108 9.47 -5.38 12.40
CA GLN A 108 9.01 -4.70 13.62
C GLN A 108 7.64 -4.04 13.42
N PHE A 109 7.45 -3.38 12.27
CA PHE A 109 6.17 -2.75 11.93
C PHE A 109 5.04 -3.78 11.80
N ILE A 110 5.28 -4.92 11.13
CA ILE A 110 4.30 -6.00 11.02
C ILE A 110 3.89 -6.52 12.40
N GLN A 111 4.85 -6.67 13.33
CA GLN A 111 4.56 -7.11 14.68
C GLN A 111 3.68 -6.12 15.44
N SER A 112 3.99 -4.82 15.34
CA SER A 112 3.16 -3.74 15.90
C SER A 112 1.73 -3.76 15.33
N VAL A 113 1.58 -3.92 14.02
CA VAL A 113 0.25 -3.96 13.37
C VAL A 113 -0.55 -5.20 13.81
N LYS A 114 0.10 -6.35 14.03
CA LYS A 114 -0.55 -7.57 14.49
C LYS A 114 -1.04 -7.47 15.93
N GLN A 115 -0.22 -6.91 16.82
CA GLN A 115 -0.59 -6.71 18.23
C GLN A 115 -1.83 -5.82 18.36
N GLU A 116 -1.88 -4.72 17.63
CA GLU A 116 -3.06 -3.84 17.63
C GLU A 116 -4.34 -4.54 17.14
N LEU A 117 -4.25 -5.42 16.13
CA LEU A 117 -5.41 -6.18 15.64
C LEU A 117 -5.90 -7.21 16.66
N GLU A 118 -5.00 -7.80 17.43
CA GLU A 118 -5.33 -8.73 18.52
C GLU A 118 -5.99 -7.99 19.69
N ASP A 119 -5.52 -6.79 20.02
CA ASP A 119 -6.07 -5.93 21.07
C ASP A 119 -7.48 -5.39 20.72
N ASP A 120 -7.71 -5.03 19.44
CA ASP A 120 -9.03 -4.60 18.93
C ASP A 120 -10.07 -5.74 18.92
N LEU A 121 -9.62 -7.00 18.77
CA LEU A 121 -10.49 -8.19 18.84
C LEU A 121 -10.71 -8.70 20.28
N GLY A 122 -9.84 -8.33 21.22
CA GLY A 122 -9.95 -8.64 22.65
C GLY A 122 -10.86 -7.67 23.43
N THR A 123 -11.40 -6.64 22.79
CA THR A 123 -12.21 -5.57 23.42
C THR A 123 -13.69 -5.58 22.98
N THR A 124 -14.24 -6.73 22.56
CA THR A 124 -15.70 -6.94 22.59
C THR A 124 -16.15 -7.28 24.01
N PRO A 125 -17.03 -6.48 24.66
CA PRO A 125 -17.63 -6.83 25.95
C PRO A 125 -18.59 -8.03 25.86
#